data_AF-A0A7J6QRZ4-F1
#
_entry.id   AF-A0A7J6QRZ4-F1
#
_cell.length_a   1.000
_cell.length_b   1.000
_cell.length_c   1.000
_cell.angle_alpha   90.00
_cell.angle_beta   90.00
_cell.angle_gamma   90.00
#
_symmetry.space_group_name_H-M   'P 1'
#
loop_
_entity.id
_entity.type
_entity.pdbx_description
1 polymer ?
#
loop_
_entity_poly.entity_id
_entity_poly.type
_entity_poly.pdbx_seq_one_letter_code
_entity_poly.pdbx_strand_id
1 'polypeptide(L)'
;MDLLSQFFNSHFRYRSTPRSKQGAIDDALVSLEEDMIVVRPAASSQVHDSISFQDVVAVNYGDSSLEVTILQIKRKSCTSSAGRQRRDIVFERLDRWDEDLDVVATALLHLSLGDLDVILDGTSKCPTKTRALIIINPASGKGDAMNLYTNIAKPLFDLCQDRFMIEEVVSESTEHTKKVAMDAADKFDAFIFCGGDGLTHDFLQGISKLPDYRDILSRVTLGFLPAGSGNGLACSSAYSSERDLAGDPKGFVSDFCVALRLILRGNTCSLDAARMEILDRETGERKDTLLACLNAGWGLFSDVATD
;
A
#
# COMPACT_ATOMS: atom_id res chain seq x y z
N MET A 1 1.10 19.16 -15.17
CA MET A 1 0.14 20.09 -14.50
C MET A 1 -0.98 20.52 -15.42
N ASP A 2 -0.72 20.94 -16.66
CA ASP A 2 -1.77 21.38 -17.60
C ASP A 2 -2.84 20.31 -17.87
N LEU A 3 -2.45 19.05 -18.06
CA LEU A 3 -3.39 17.92 -18.25
C LEU A 3 -4.33 17.74 -17.04
N LEU A 4 -3.78 17.70 -15.82
CA LEU A 4 -4.57 17.59 -14.60
C LEU A 4 -5.49 18.81 -14.40
N SER A 5 -5.02 20.01 -14.77
CA SER A 5 -5.81 21.23 -14.69
C SER A 5 -6.97 21.21 -15.69
N GLN A 6 -6.72 20.76 -16.93
CA GLN A 6 -7.77 20.57 -17.93
C GLN A 6 -8.78 19.52 -17.45
N PHE A 7 -8.28 18.39 -16.94
CA PHE A 7 -9.09 17.32 -16.35
C PHE A 7 -10.03 17.82 -15.27
N PHE A 8 -9.46 18.43 -14.24
CA PHE A 8 -10.27 18.77 -13.10
C PHE A 8 -11.11 20.00 -13.33
N ASN A 9 -10.76 20.98 -14.19
CA ASN A 9 -11.59 22.17 -14.47
C ASN A 9 -12.79 21.90 -15.40
N SER A 10 -13.55 20.85 -15.11
CA SER A 10 -14.65 20.38 -15.95
C SER A 10 -15.82 19.83 -15.14
N HIS A 11 -16.88 19.40 -15.85
CA HIS A 11 -18.13 18.95 -15.27
C HIS A 11 -18.16 17.43 -15.03
N PHE A 12 -18.46 17.05 -13.79
CA PHE A 12 -18.52 15.67 -13.33
C PHE A 12 -19.79 15.41 -12.52
N ARG A 13 -20.28 14.18 -12.58
CA ARG A 13 -21.12 13.65 -11.52
C ARG A 13 -20.21 13.20 -10.38
N TYR A 14 -20.45 13.77 -9.20
CA TYR A 14 -19.67 13.51 -7.98
C TYR A 14 -20.45 12.64 -7.01
N ARG A 15 -19.81 11.57 -6.52
CA ARG A 15 -20.34 10.69 -5.47
C ARG A 15 -19.24 10.33 -4.47
N SER A 16 -19.63 10.06 -3.22
CA SER A 16 -18.70 9.54 -2.21
C SER A 16 -19.35 8.47 -1.35
N THR A 17 -18.53 7.54 -0.86
CA THR A 17 -18.91 6.48 0.09
C THR A 17 -17.91 6.47 1.26
N PRO A 18 -18.34 6.70 2.51
CA PRO A 18 -19.70 7.05 2.91
C PRO A 18 -20.14 8.38 2.28
N ARG A 19 -21.46 8.56 2.14
CA ARG A 19 -22.02 9.78 1.56
C ARG A 19 -21.52 11.00 2.31
N SER A 20 -21.05 12.00 1.56
CA SER A 20 -20.75 13.31 2.12
C SER A 20 -22.01 13.85 2.79
N LYS A 21 -21.85 14.72 3.79
CA LYS A 21 -22.99 15.36 4.48
C LYS A 21 -23.91 16.10 3.52
N GLN A 22 -23.37 16.58 2.40
CA GLN A 22 -24.04 17.42 1.42
C GLN A 22 -24.59 16.59 0.24
N GLY A 23 -24.30 15.28 0.18
CA GLY A 23 -24.83 14.36 -0.81
C GLY A 23 -24.03 14.28 -2.11
N ALA A 24 -24.59 13.54 -3.07
CA ALA A 24 -24.07 13.46 -4.44
C ALA A 24 -24.45 14.72 -5.22
N ILE A 25 -23.65 15.08 -6.21
CA ILE A 25 -23.94 16.16 -7.14
C ILE A 25 -23.96 15.57 -8.55
N ASP A 26 -25.04 15.79 -9.29
CA ASP A 26 -25.15 15.30 -10.67
C ASP A 26 -24.37 16.14 -11.68
N ASP A 27 -24.14 17.41 -11.36
CA ASP A 27 -23.34 18.35 -12.15
C ASP A 27 -22.45 19.22 -11.24
N ALA A 28 -21.20 18.81 -11.10
CA ALA A 28 -20.19 19.47 -10.29
C ALA A 28 -19.05 19.99 -11.16
N LEU A 29 -18.71 21.26 -10.98
CA LEU A 29 -17.43 21.81 -11.42
C LEU A 29 -16.36 21.36 -10.43
N VAL A 30 -15.46 20.51 -10.89
CA VAL A 30 -14.28 20.13 -10.11
C VAL A 30 -13.17 21.14 -10.47
N SER A 31 -12.14 21.26 -9.65
CA SER A 31 -10.97 22.11 -9.92
C SER A 31 -9.81 21.67 -9.05
N LEU A 32 -8.59 21.97 -9.47
CA LEU A 32 -7.40 21.86 -8.61
C LEU A 32 -7.08 23.23 -8.02
N GLU A 33 -7.04 23.31 -6.70
CA GLU A 33 -6.67 24.52 -5.96
C GLU A 33 -5.58 24.16 -4.95
N GLU A 34 -4.39 24.72 -5.12
CA GLU A 34 -3.21 24.41 -4.30
C GLU A 34 -2.97 22.88 -4.25
N ASP A 35 -3.04 22.28 -3.06
CA ASP A 35 -2.83 20.85 -2.81
C ASP A 35 -4.15 20.06 -2.66
N MET A 36 -5.25 20.59 -3.24
CA MET A 36 -6.60 20.09 -3.04
C MET A 36 -7.36 19.91 -4.36
N ILE A 37 -8.17 18.86 -4.43
CA ILE A 37 -9.28 18.76 -5.39
C ILE A 37 -10.50 19.40 -4.75
N VAL A 38 -11.05 20.43 -5.40
CA VAL A 38 -12.22 21.18 -4.90
C VAL A 38 -13.43 20.91 -5.78
N VAL A 39 -14.54 20.55 -5.14
CA VAL A 39 -15.80 20.20 -5.81
C VAL A 39 -16.84 21.27 -5.51
N ARG A 40 -17.43 21.86 -6.54
CA ARG A 40 -18.52 22.85 -6.44
C ARG A 40 -19.71 22.43 -7.31
N PRO A 41 -20.96 22.64 -6.88
CA PRO A 41 -22.10 22.47 -7.78
C PRO A 41 -22.01 23.48 -8.93
N ALA A 42 -22.28 23.10 -10.17
CA ALA A 42 -22.17 24.02 -11.31
C ALA A 42 -23.01 25.31 -11.16
N ALA A 43 -24.13 25.23 -10.43
CA ALA A 43 -25.03 26.36 -10.16
C ALA A 43 -24.61 27.23 -8.94
N SER A 44 -23.52 26.93 -8.24
CA SER A 44 -23.12 27.60 -7.01
C SER A 44 -21.60 27.76 -6.88
N SER A 45 -21.14 28.90 -6.39
CA SER A 45 -19.72 29.11 -6.07
C SER A 45 -19.30 28.53 -4.71
N GLN A 46 -20.24 27.98 -3.93
CA GLN A 46 -19.95 27.42 -2.62
C GLN A 46 -19.24 26.05 -2.75
N VAL A 47 -18.14 25.88 -2.02
CA VAL A 47 -17.42 24.61 -1.91
C VAL A 47 -18.33 23.55 -1.29
N HIS A 48 -18.54 22.47 -2.03
CA HIS A 48 -19.29 21.30 -1.57
C HIS A 48 -18.39 20.31 -0.83
N ASP A 49 -17.23 20.05 -1.43
CA ASP A 49 -16.23 19.13 -0.87
C ASP A 49 -14.81 19.56 -1.26
N SER A 50 -13.84 19.17 -0.44
CA SER A 50 -12.42 19.44 -0.65
C SER A 50 -11.60 18.22 -0.24
N ILE A 51 -10.72 17.76 -1.12
CA ILE A 51 -9.94 16.53 -0.95
C ILE A 51 -8.47 16.87 -1.01
N SER A 52 -7.71 16.59 0.05
CA SER A 52 -6.26 16.80 0.02
C SER A 52 -5.56 15.68 -0.73
N PHE A 53 -4.58 16.03 -1.57
CA PHE A 53 -3.72 15.02 -2.20
C PHE A 53 -2.98 14.16 -1.17
N GLN A 54 -2.66 14.71 -0.01
CA GLN A 54 -2.00 13.97 1.07
C GLN A 54 -2.88 12.86 1.67
N ASP A 55 -4.20 12.96 1.53
CA ASP A 55 -5.16 11.97 2.01
C ASP A 55 -5.43 10.87 0.96
N VAL A 56 -5.02 11.06 -0.30
CA VAL A 56 -5.20 10.08 -1.37
C VAL A 56 -4.30 8.87 -1.13
N VAL A 57 -4.91 7.69 -1.18
CA VAL A 57 -4.23 6.40 -0.97
C VAL A 57 -4.39 5.42 -2.12
N ALA A 58 -5.39 5.62 -2.99
CA ALA A 58 -5.49 4.91 -4.25
C ALA A 58 -6.24 5.74 -5.30
N VAL A 59 -5.87 5.54 -6.56
CA VAL A 59 -6.55 6.09 -7.73
C VAL A 59 -6.82 4.93 -8.69
N ASN A 60 -8.08 4.74 -9.06
CA ASN A 60 -8.52 3.79 -10.07
C ASN A 60 -9.28 4.54 -11.16
N TYR A 61 -9.41 3.93 -12.33
CA TYR A 61 -10.17 4.51 -13.43
C TYR A 61 -10.87 3.41 -14.22
N GLY A 62 -11.99 3.77 -14.83
CA GLY A 62 -12.69 2.99 -15.84
C GLY A 62 -12.90 3.84 -17.10
N ASP A 63 -13.79 3.41 -17.99
CA ASP A 63 -14.03 4.09 -19.27
C ASP A 63 -14.47 5.56 -19.12
N SER A 64 -15.26 5.85 -18.07
CA SER A 64 -15.83 7.18 -17.85
C SER A 64 -15.81 7.63 -16.39
N SER A 65 -15.12 6.90 -15.51
CA SER A 65 -15.09 7.17 -14.08
C SER A 65 -13.66 7.19 -13.55
N LEU A 66 -13.34 8.19 -12.75
CA LEU A 66 -12.14 8.25 -11.94
C LEU A 66 -12.54 8.02 -10.48
N GLU A 67 -11.98 7.00 -9.85
CA GLU A 67 -12.23 6.63 -8.47
C GLU A 67 -11.03 6.96 -7.60
N VAL A 68 -11.22 7.79 -6.58
CA VAL A 68 -10.18 8.22 -5.66
C VAL A 68 -10.51 7.71 -4.27
N THR A 69 -9.67 6.80 -3.75
CA THR A 69 -9.76 6.38 -2.35
C THR A 69 -8.92 7.30 -1.49
N ILE A 70 -9.55 7.87 -0.47
CA ILE A 70 -8.87 8.71 0.50
C ILE A 70 -9.05 8.19 1.93
N LEU A 71 -8.11 8.56 2.79
CA LEU A 71 -8.23 8.38 4.23
C LEU A 71 -8.28 9.73 4.90
N GLN A 72 -9.47 10.33 5.00
CA GLN A 72 -9.63 11.66 5.56
C GLN A 72 -9.43 11.68 7.08
N ILE A 73 -8.87 12.78 7.61
CA ILE A 73 -8.79 13.00 9.06
C ILE A 73 -10.19 13.21 9.62
N LYS A 74 -10.59 12.33 10.54
CA LYS A 74 -11.79 12.50 11.36
C LYS A 74 -11.39 13.12 12.70
N ARG A 75 -11.76 14.39 12.91
CA ARG A 75 -11.56 15.05 14.21
C ARG A 75 -12.51 14.48 15.26
N LYS A 76 -12.05 14.48 16.52
CA LYS A 76 -12.84 14.05 17.68
C LYS A 76 -14.13 14.87 17.76
N SER A 77 -15.24 14.21 18.05
CA SER A 77 -16.53 14.84 18.38
C SER A 77 -17.03 14.35 19.73
N CYS A 78 -18.13 14.90 20.22
CA CYS A 78 -18.77 14.44 21.47
C CYS A 78 -19.16 12.95 21.43
N THR A 79 -19.33 12.38 20.24
CA THR A 79 -19.84 11.02 20.02
C THR A 79 -18.84 10.09 19.30
N SER A 80 -17.67 10.59 18.91
CA SER A 80 -16.66 9.77 18.21
C SER A 80 -15.23 10.19 18.49
N SER A 81 -14.34 9.20 18.56
CA SER A 81 -12.90 9.41 18.65
C SER A 81 -12.34 10.09 17.41
N ALA A 82 -11.21 10.78 17.58
CA ALA A 82 -10.39 11.18 16.44
C ALA A 82 -9.81 9.94 15.78
N GLY A 83 -9.60 9.98 14.46
CA GLY A 83 -9.12 8.85 13.67
C GLY A 83 -8.97 9.21 12.21
N ARG A 84 -8.73 8.20 11.39
CA ARG A 84 -8.85 8.28 9.93
C ARG A 84 -10.12 7.57 9.49
N GLN A 85 -10.75 8.07 8.45
CA GLN A 85 -11.93 7.44 7.85
C GLN A 85 -11.68 7.22 6.37
N ARG A 86 -11.87 5.98 5.91
CA ARG A 86 -11.86 5.68 4.48
C ARG A 86 -13.07 6.32 3.80
N ARG A 87 -12.82 6.97 2.67
CA ARG A 87 -13.84 7.48 1.76
C ARG A 87 -13.43 7.19 0.33
N ASP A 88 -14.28 6.50 -0.40
CA ASP A 88 -14.13 6.27 -1.83
C ASP A 88 -14.94 7.34 -2.57
N ILE A 89 -14.31 8.03 -3.51
CA ILE A 89 -14.87 9.16 -4.24
C ILE A 89 -14.90 8.81 -5.71
N VAL A 90 -16.03 9.05 -6.37
CA VAL A 90 -16.22 8.74 -7.78
C VAL A 90 -16.52 10.03 -8.52
N PHE A 91 -15.68 10.33 -9.51
CA PHE A 91 -15.92 11.37 -10.51
C PHE A 91 -16.32 10.69 -11.81
N GLU A 92 -17.59 10.76 -12.17
CA GLU A 92 -18.09 10.23 -13.43
C GLU A 92 -18.21 11.37 -14.44
N ARG A 93 -17.56 11.22 -15.59
CA ARG A 93 -17.49 12.25 -16.62
C ARG A 93 -18.87 12.49 -17.24
N LEU A 94 -19.25 13.76 -17.39
CA LEU A 94 -20.46 14.13 -18.14
C LEU A 94 -20.17 14.33 -19.64
N ASP A 95 -18.96 14.78 -19.97
CA ASP A 95 -18.56 15.12 -21.34
C ASP A 95 -17.60 14.09 -21.96
N ARG A 96 -17.62 14.00 -23.30
CA ARG A 96 -16.64 13.23 -24.10
C ARG A 96 -15.35 14.01 -24.29
N TRP A 97 -14.23 13.36 -24.05
CA TRP A 97 -12.89 13.95 -24.18
C TRP A 97 -11.95 12.97 -24.86
N ASP A 98 -10.91 13.52 -25.46
CA ASP A 98 -9.89 12.77 -26.19
C ASP A 98 -8.75 12.27 -25.29
N GLU A 99 -8.67 12.72 -24.03
CA GLU A 99 -7.62 12.32 -23.09
C GLU A 99 -7.90 10.98 -22.43
N ASP A 100 -6.87 10.15 -22.34
CA ASP A 100 -6.91 8.86 -21.69
C ASP A 100 -6.88 9.03 -20.15
N LEU A 101 -7.86 8.43 -19.46
CA LEU A 101 -8.03 8.53 -18.00
C LEU A 101 -6.87 7.89 -17.22
N ASP A 102 -6.12 6.99 -17.86
CA ASP A 102 -4.93 6.38 -17.28
C ASP A 102 -3.83 7.43 -17.03
N VAL A 103 -3.58 8.34 -17.97
CA VAL A 103 -2.59 9.42 -17.84
C VAL A 103 -2.98 10.37 -16.70
N VAL A 104 -4.27 10.69 -16.60
CA VAL A 104 -4.83 11.49 -15.50
C VAL A 104 -4.66 10.77 -14.16
N ALA A 105 -4.96 9.47 -14.11
CA ALA A 105 -4.82 8.65 -12.91
C ALA A 105 -3.35 8.55 -12.47
N THR A 106 -2.42 8.31 -13.40
CA THR A 106 -0.97 8.31 -13.16
C THR A 106 -0.52 9.64 -12.58
N ALA A 107 -0.87 10.76 -13.22
CA ALA A 107 -0.47 12.09 -12.77
C ALA A 107 -1.03 12.42 -11.38
N LEU A 108 -2.29 12.08 -11.11
CA LEU A 108 -2.90 12.29 -9.79
C LEU A 108 -2.24 11.43 -8.71
N LEU A 109 -1.91 10.17 -9.02
CA LEU A 109 -1.20 9.29 -8.10
C LEU A 109 0.17 9.87 -7.74
N HIS A 110 0.99 10.27 -8.72
CA HIS A 110 2.29 10.91 -8.46
C HIS A 110 2.19 12.23 -7.69
N LEU A 111 1.15 13.02 -7.96
CA LEU A 111 0.88 14.22 -7.17
C LEU A 111 0.62 13.86 -5.70
N SER A 112 -0.17 12.81 -5.44
CA SER A 112 -0.45 12.34 -4.07
C SER A 112 0.75 11.70 -3.35
N LEU A 113 1.70 11.16 -4.12
CA LEU A 113 2.97 10.64 -3.61
C LEU A 113 3.98 11.76 -3.31
N GLY A 114 3.74 12.97 -3.85
CA GLY A 114 4.56 14.16 -3.62
C GLY A 114 5.79 14.22 -4.53
N ASP A 115 5.73 13.58 -5.69
CA ASP A 115 6.88 13.38 -6.57
C ASP A 115 6.63 13.71 -8.05
N LEU A 116 5.47 14.30 -8.37
CA LEU A 116 5.12 14.69 -9.73
C LEU A 116 6.14 15.66 -10.35
N ASP A 117 6.57 16.68 -9.60
CA ASP A 117 7.54 17.68 -10.09
C ASP A 117 8.90 17.02 -10.40
N VAL A 118 9.30 16.02 -9.60
CA VAL A 118 10.53 15.26 -9.80
C VAL A 118 10.49 14.47 -11.11
N ILE A 119 9.31 13.94 -11.48
CA ILE A 119 9.09 13.22 -12.74
C ILE A 119 9.10 14.18 -13.92
N LEU A 120 8.43 15.34 -13.80
CA LEU A 120 8.27 16.31 -14.88
C LEU A 120 9.58 17.06 -15.21
N ASP A 121 10.40 17.38 -14.20
CA ASP A 121 11.63 18.13 -14.40
C ASP A 121 12.76 17.27 -14.99
N GLY A 122 12.63 15.94 -14.99
CA GLY A 122 13.66 15.01 -15.49
C GLY A 122 15.02 15.13 -14.77
N THR A 123 15.08 15.86 -13.65
CA THR A 123 16.30 16.20 -12.91
C THR A 123 16.71 15.12 -11.90
N SER A 124 15.78 14.25 -11.51
CA SER A 124 16.15 12.97 -10.94
C SER A 124 16.49 12.03 -12.08
N LYS A 125 17.74 11.53 -12.09
CA LYS A 125 17.94 10.14 -12.51
C LYS A 125 16.87 9.36 -11.80
N CYS A 126 15.86 8.86 -12.49
CA CYS A 126 14.98 7.86 -11.91
C CYS A 126 15.96 6.78 -11.42
N PRO A 127 16.13 6.60 -10.08
CA PRO A 127 17.03 5.59 -9.58
C PRO A 127 16.59 4.30 -10.27
N THR A 128 17.53 3.55 -10.84
CA THR A 128 17.27 2.30 -11.57
C THR A 128 16.05 1.61 -10.97
N LYS A 129 14.97 1.47 -11.76
CA LYS A 129 13.65 1.06 -11.26
C LYS A 129 13.82 -0.09 -10.28
N THR A 130 13.20 0.02 -9.11
CA THR A 130 13.27 -1.01 -8.08
C THR A 130 12.72 -2.31 -8.65
N ARG A 131 13.56 -3.32 -8.79
CA ARG A 131 13.11 -4.66 -9.18
C ARG A 131 12.46 -5.28 -7.96
N ALA A 132 11.15 -5.46 -7.99
CA ALA A 132 10.42 -6.00 -6.84
C ALA A 132 9.72 -7.30 -7.22
N LEU A 133 9.83 -8.29 -6.33
CA LEU A 133 9.06 -9.53 -6.41
C LEU A 133 7.89 -9.45 -5.44
N ILE A 134 6.67 -9.56 -5.96
CA ILE A 134 5.46 -9.64 -5.15
C ILE A 134 5.13 -11.12 -4.92
N ILE A 135 5.16 -11.55 -3.66
CA ILE A 135 4.82 -12.90 -3.23
C ILE A 135 3.42 -12.86 -2.64
N ILE A 136 2.49 -13.61 -3.24
CA ILE A 136 1.07 -13.58 -2.89
C ILE A 136 0.69 -14.93 -2.31
N ASN A 137 0.16 -14.96 -1.09
CA ASN A 137 -0.46 -16.17 -0.55
C ASN A 137 -1.98 -16.11 -0.76
N PRO A 138 -2.55 -16.83 -1.75
CA PRO A 138 -3.97 -16.73 -2.08
C PRO A 138 -4.88 -17.24 -0.95
N ALA A 139 -4.39 -18.10 -0.07
CA ALA A 139 -5.15 -18.61 1.07
C ALA A 139 -5.18 -17.66 2.28
N SER A 140 -4.41 -16.57 2.27
CA SER A 140 -4.36 -15.61 3.38
C SER A 140 -5.69 -14.91 3.62
N GLY A 141 -5.96 -14.62 4.90
CA GLY A 141 -7.18 -13.94 5.33
C GLY A 141 -8.40 -14.85 5.13
N LYS A 142 -9.41 -14.36 4.41
CA LYS A 142 -10.58 -15.14 4.00
C LYS A 142 -10.44 -15.68 2.57
N GLY A 143 -9.20 -15.91 2.11
CA GLY A 143 -8.90 -16.28 0.73
C GLY A 143 -8.98 -15.11 -0.26
N ASP A 144 -8.83 -13.88 0.24
CA ASP A 144 -9.10 -12.65 -0.54
C ASP A 144 -7.82 -11.95 -1.01
N ALA A 145 -6.64 -12.45 -0.62
CA ALA A 145 -5.36 -11.81 -0.92
C ALA A 145 -5.10 -11.63 -2.42
N MET A 146 -5.48 -12.62 -3.24
CA MET A 146 -5.34 -12.53 -4.70
C MET A 146 -6.27 -11.46 -5.29
N ASN A 147 -7.50 -11.32 -4.78
CA ASN A 147 -8.43 -10.30 -5.22
C ASN A 147 -7.95 -8.91 -4.82
N LEU A 148 -7.48 -8.73 -3.57
CA LEU A 148 -6.90 -7.47 -3.10
C LEU A 148 -5.69 -7.07 -3.95
N TYR A 149 -4.80 -8.02 -4.26
CA TYR A 149 -3.69 -7.75 -5.16
C TYR A 149 -4.17 -7.34 -6.55
N THR A 150 -5.00 -8.16 -7.19
CA THR A 150 -5.42 -7.97 -8.59
C THR A 150 -6.23 -6.70 -8.79
N ASN A 151 -7.14 -6.38 -7.85
CA ASN A 151 -8.08 -5.27 -8.00
C ASN A 151 -7.62 -3.96 -7.36
N ILE A 152 -6.59 -3.99 -6.50
CA ILE A 152 -6.12 -2.79 -5.78
C ILE A 152 -4.63 -2.55 -6.00
N ALA A 153 -3.77 -3.52 -5.68
CA ALA A 153 -2.32 -3.31 -5.74
C ALA A 153 -1.78 -3.24 -7.17
N LYS A 154 -2.16 -4.21 -8.01
CA LYS A 154 -1.65 -4.33 -9.38
C LYS A 154 -1.94 -3.08 -10.23
N PRO A 155 -3.16 -2.51 -10.25
CA PRO A 155 -3.44 -1.28 -10.99
C PRO A 155 -2.56 -0.11 -10.54
N LEU A 156 -2.31 0.04 -9.24
CA LEU A 156 -1.46 1.12 -8.74
C LEU A 156 0.03 0.90 -9.06
N PHE A 157 0.51 -0.34 -9.07
CA PHE A 157 1.86 -0.64 -9.56
C PHE A 157 1.99 -0.38 -11.07
N ASP A 158 0.94 -0.67 -11.85
CA ASP A 158 0.91 -0.38 -13.28
C ASP A 158 0.96 1.13 -13.56
N LEU A 159 0.32 1.95 -12.73
CA LEU A 159 0.44 3.42 -12.78
C LEU A 159 1.83 3.93 -12.36
N CYS A 160 2.61 3.14 -11.60
CA CYS A 160 3.93 3.47 -11.06
C CYS A 160 5.07 2.69 -11.74
N GLN A 161 4.91 2.31 -13.02
CA GLN A 161 5.94 1.60 -13.78
C GLN A 161 7.19 2.44 -14.04
N ASP A 162 7.16 3.76 -13.83
CA ASP A 162 8.33 4.61 -13.80
C ASP A 162 9.28 4.23 -12.66
N ARG A 163 8.77 3.71 -11.53
CA ARG A 163 9.52 3.39 -10.30
C ARG A 163 9.82 1.92 -10.10
N PHE A 164 8.88 1.06 -10.46
CA PHE A 164 8.94 -0.36 -10.13
C PHE A 164 9.01 -1.23 -11.39
N MET A 165 9.86 -2.24 -11.35
CA MET A 165 9.79 -3.40 -12.25
C MET A 165 9.25 -4.57 -11.44
N ILE A 166 7.96 -4.87 -11.64
CA ILE A 166 7.26 -5.88 -10.84
C ILE A 166 7.32 -7.24 -11.53
N GLU A 167 7.76 -8.25 -10.78
CA GLU A 167 7.43 -9.65 -11.02
C GLU A 167 6.50 -10.14 -9.90
N GLU A 168 5.64 -11.11 -10.21
CA GLU A 168 4.67 -11.66 -9.25
C GLU A 168 4.78 -13.18 -9.18
N VAL A 169 4.62 -13.74 -7.98
CA VAL A 169 4.55 -15.18 -7.76
C VAL A 169 3.44 -15.51 -6.78
N VAL A 170 2.64 -16.51 -7.12
CA VAL A 170 1.59 -17.04 -6.26
C VAL A 170 2.20 -18.20 -5.47
N SER A 171 2.24 -18.06 -4.14
CA SER A 171 2.72 -19.10 -3.25
C SER A 171 1.73 -20.27 -3.23
N GLU A 172 2.29 -21.47 -3.27
CA GLU A 172 1.55 -22.74 -3.25
C GLU A 172 1.61 -23.41 -1.87
N SER A 173 2.65 -23.11 -1.10
CA SER A 173 2.90 -23.67 0.22
C SER A 173 4.05 -22.92 0.90
N THR A 174 4.22 -23.15 2.21
CA THR A 174 5.39 -22.69 2.97
C THR A 174 6.72 -23.11 2.34
N GLU A 175 6.83 -24.35 1.85
CA GLU A 175 8.06 -24.82 1.19
C GLU A 175 8.28 -24.15 -0.16
N HIS A 176 7.21 -23.85 -0.91
CA HIS A 176 7.31 -23.07 -2.14
C HIS A 176 7.85 -21.65 -1.84
N THR A 177 7.31 -20.96 -0.83
CA THR A 177 7.81 -19.63 -0.43
C THR A 177 9.29 -19.65 -0.06
N LYS A 178 9.74 -20.63 0.75
CA LYS A 178 11.15 -20.79 1.11
C LYS A 178 12.04 -20.97 -0.12
N LYS A 179 11.60 -21.80 -1.07
CA LYS A 179 12.31 -22.04 -2.32
C LYS A 179 12.41 -20.77 -3.17
N VAL A 180 11.29 -20.05 -3.35
CA VAL A 180 11.26 -18.76 -4.04
C VAL A 180 12.25 -17.78 -3.41
N ALA A 181 12.29 -17.70 -2.08
CA ALA A 181 13.22 -16.82 -1.37
C ALA A 181 14.68 -17.12 -1.73
N MET A 182 15.07 -18.40 -1.71
CA MET A 182 16.43 -18.81 -2.08
C MET A 182 16.74 -18.55 -3.57
N ASP A 183 15.80 -18.82 -4.46
CA ASP A 183 15.99 -18.69 -5.91
C ASP A 183 15.99 -17.22 -6.38
N ALA A 184 15.38 -16.31 -5.61
CA ALA A 184 15.16 -14.92 -5.98
C ALA A 184 16.03 -13.91 -5.22
N ALA A 185 16.70 -14.32 -4.13
CA ALA A 185 17.43 -13.45 -3.20
C ALA A 185 18.32 -12.39 -3.85
N ASP A 186 19.08 -12.75 -4.89
CA ASP A 186 20.03 -11.84 -5.58
C ASP A 186 19.46 -11.17 -6.83
N LYS A 187 18.20 -11.47 -7.19
CA LYS A 187 17.57 -10.99 -8.44
C LYS A 187 16.77 -9.71 -8.25
N PHE A 188 16.32 -9.44 -7.03
CA PHE A 188 15.41 -8.34 -6.72
C PHE A 188 15.97 -7.44 -5.64
N ASP A 189 15.58 -6.17 -5.71
CA ASP A 189 15.95 -5.13 -4.75
C ASP A 189 14.92 -5.05 -3.62
N ALA A 190 13.68 -5.48 -3.89
CA ALA A 190 12.60 -5.52 -2.92
C ALA A 190 11.74 -6.80 -3.00
N PHE A 191 11.21 -7.22 -1.86
CA PHE A 191 10.24 -8.30 -1.74
C PHE A 191 8.99 -7.78 -1.05
N ILE A 192 7.84 -7.90 -1.71
CA ILE A 192 6.56 -7.39 -1.21
C ILE A 192 5.65 -8.59 -0.93
N PHE A 193 5.19 -8.71 0.32
CA PHE A 193 4.37 -9.83 0.76
C PHE A 193 2.91 -9.44 0.79
N CYS A 194 2.09 -10.05 -0.07
CA CYS A 194 0.63 -9.95 -0.02
C CYS A 194 0.06 -11.16 0.73
N GLY A 195 -0.18 -10.98 2.02
CA GLY A 195 -0.56 -12.07 2.93
C GLY A 195 -0.52 -11.63 4.39
N GLY A 196 -0.38 -12.59 5.30
CA GLY A 196 -0.09 -12.32 6.71
C GLY A 196 1.40 -12.44 7.05
N ASP A 197 1.74 -12.19 8.32
CA ASP A 197 3.13 -12.24 8.83
C ASP A 197 3.83 -13.59 8.58
N GLY A 198 3.07 -14.69 8.51
CA GLY A 198 3.59 -16.03 8.21
C GLY A 198 4.25 -16.14 6.83
N LEU A 199 3.79 -15.38 5.84
CA LEU A 199 4.40 -15.38 4.51
C LEU A 199 5.81 -14.78 4.53
N THR A 200 5.99 -13.69 5.29
CA THR A 200 7.30 -13.09 5.54
C THR A 200 8.17 -14.02 6.35
N HIS A 201 7.61 -14.69 7.36
CA HIS A 201 8.34 -15.69 8.15
C HIS A 201 8.91 -16.79 7.24
N ASP A 202 8.07 -17.41 6.40
CA ASP A 202 8.49 -18.46 5.49
C ASP A 202 9.60 -17.99 4.53
N PHE A 203 9.50 -16.76 4.02
CA PHE A 203 10.55 -16.17 3.20
C PHE A 203 11.87 -16.03 3.96
N LEU A 204 11.85 -15.46 5.17
CA LEU A 204 13.04 -15.30 6.01
C LEU A 204 13.67 -16.66 6.37
N GLN A 205 12.85 -17.68 6.57
CA GLN A 205 13.32 -19.05 6.81
C GLN A 205 13.96 -19.69 5.57
N GLY A 206 13.59 -19.29 4.36
CA GLY A 206 14.30 -19.65 3.14
C GLY A 206 15.65 -18.93 3.05
N ILE A 207 15.64 -17.60 3.24
CA ILE A 207 16.86 -16.78 3.24
C ILE A 207 17.87 -17.26 4.27
N SER A 208 17.45 -17.68 5.47
CA SER A 208 18.36 -18.16 6.53
C SER A 208 19.17 -19.41 6.17
N LYS A 209 18.77 -20.14 5.11
CA LYS A 209 19.50 -21.30 4.60
C LYS A 209 20.66 -20.93 3.68
N LEU A 210 20.70 -19.69 3.18
CA LEU A 210 21.80 -19.20 2.36
C LEU A 210 23.00 -18.83 3.23
N PRO A 211 24.24 -19.09 2.77
CA PRO A 211 25.44 -18.81 3.56
C PRO A 211 25.66 -17.31 3.80
N ASP A 212 25.22 -16.46 2.88
CA ASP A 212 25.35 -15.01 2.85
C ASP A 212 24.04 -14.27 3.19
N TYR A 213 23.13 -14.95 3.89
CA TYR A 213 21.81 -14.41 4.26
C TYR A 213 21.85 -13.01 4.89
N ARG A 214 22.87 -12.70 5.70
CA ARG A 214 23.02 -11.37 6.33
C ARG A 214 23.26 -10.27 5.31
N ASP A 215 24.10 -10.55 4.32
CA ASP A 215 24.45 -9.60 3.28
C ASP A 215 23.25 -9.38 2.36
N ILE A 216 22.52 -10.45 2.03
CA ILE A 216 21.23 -10.37 1.30
C ILE A 216 20.25 -9.47 2.07
N LEU A 217 19.98 -9.78 3.35
CA LEU A 217 19.04 -9.01 4.18
C LEU A 217 19.44 -7.55 4.38
N SER A 218 20.74 -7.22 4.28
CA SER A 218 21.21 -5.84 4.36
C SER A 218 20.95 -5.01 3.10
N ARG A 219 20.69 -5.68 1.96
CA ARG A 219 20.52 -5.05 0.65
C ARG A 219 19.07 -4.99 0.20
N VAL A 220 18.25 -5.96 0.60
CA VAL A 220 16.86 -6.08 0.14
C VAL A 220 15.91 -5.27 1.02
N THR A 221 14.89 -4.70 0.40
CA THR A 221 13.80 -4.02 1.11
C THR A 221 12.59 -4.93 1.24
N LEU A 222 11.92 -4.94 2.40
CA LEU A 222 10.70 -5.73 2.62
C LEU A 222 9.48 -4.82 2.67
N GLY A 223 8.45 -5.16 1.89
CA GLY A 223 7.14 -4.49 1.89
C GLY A 223 6.04 -5.43 2.37
N PHE A 224 5.09 -4.92 3.14
CA PHE A 224 4.02 -5.73 3.74
C PHE A 224 2.65 -5.22 3.30
N LEU A 225 1.94 -6.01 2.50
CA LEU A 225 0.54 -5.76 2.12
C LEU A 225 -0.38 -6.62 3.00
N PRO A 226 -1.17 -6.02 3.91
CA PRO A 226 -1.94 -6.75 4.91
C PRO A 226 -3.14 -7.46 4.27
N ALA A 227 -2.97 -8.74 3.96
CA ALA A 227 -4.01 -9.58 3.39
C ALA A 227 -4.32 -10.82 4.24
N GLY A 228 -3.63 -10.98 5.38
CA GLY A 228 -3.80 -12.08 6.33
C GLY A 228 -4.70 -11.74 7.52
N SER A 229 -4.84 -12.70 8.44
CA SER A 229 -5.45 -12.49 9.76
C SER A 229 -4.48 -11.85 10.76
N GLY A 230 -3.18 -12.20 10.68
CA GLY A 230 -2.08 -11.58 11.41
C GLY A 230 -1.29 -10.64 10.49
N ASN A 231 -1.34 -9.33 10.76
CA ASN A 231 -0.68 -8.29 9.97
C ASN A 231 0.19 -7.37 10.85
N GLY A 232 0.82 -7.94 11.87
CA GLY A 232 1.61 -7.20 12.87
C GLY A 232 2.75 -6.39 12.26
N LEU A 233 3.44 -6.93 11.25
CA LEU A 233 4.52 -6.23 10.55
C LEU A 233 3.98 -5.03 9.75
N ALA A 234 2.91 -5.22 8.99
CA ALA A 234 2.27 -4.13 8.24
C ALA A 234 1.75 -3.04 9.19
N CYS A 235 1.09 -3.43 10.29
CA CYS A 235 0.57 -2.49 11.28
C CYS A 235 1.68 -1.69 11.96
N SER A 236 2.78 -2.35 12.36
CA SER A 236 3.90 -1.70 13.04
C SER A 236 4.66 -0.75 12.11
N SER A 237 4.79 -1.13 10.84
CA SER A 237 5.42 -0.30 9.80
C SER A 237 4.58 0.93 9.50
N ALA A 238 3.26 0.77 9.32
CA ALA A 238 2.33 1.86 9.11
C ALA A 238 2.31 2.82 10.31
N TYR A 239 2.18 2.27 11.53
CA TYR A 239 2.22 3.06 12.76
C TYR A 239 3.51 3.86 12.89
N SER A 240 4.66 3.27 12.54
CA SER A 240 5.95 3.95 12.65
C SER A 240 6.17 5.02 11.59
N SER A 241 5.61 4.84 10.39
CA SER A 241 5.76 5.77 9.26
C SER A 241 4.82 6.97 9.36
N GLU A 242 3.69 6.79 10.04
CA GLU A 242 2.58 7.74 10.08
C GLU A 242 2.26 8.14 11.54
N ARG A 243 3.28 8.23 12.40
CA ARG A 243 3.14 8.52 13.85
C ARG A 243 2.41 9.83 14.15
N ASP A 244 2.50 10.79 13.23
CA ASP A 244 1.88 12.12 13.36
C ASP A 244 0.38 12.12 13.01
N LEU A 245 -0.18 10.97 12.63
CA LEU A 245 -1.60 10.83 12.39
C LEU A 245 -2.39 10.83 13.71
N ALA A 246 -2.95 12.00 14.04
CA ALA A 246 -3.81 12.18 15.19
C ALA A 246 -5.05 11.27 15.15
N GLY A 247 -5.12 10.26 16.03
CA GLY A 247 -6.34 9.48 16.24
C GLY A 247 -6.11 8.03 16.69
N ASP A 248 -7.19 7.27 16.81
CA ASP A 248 -7.14 5.83 17.06
C ASP A 248 -6.55 5.11 15.82
N PRO A 249 -5.38 4.46 15.92
CA PRO A 249 -4.78 3.76 14.79
C PRO A 249 -5.61 2.55 14.32
N LYS A 250 -6.58 2.11 15.12
CA LYS A 250 -7.44 0.96 14.80
C LYS A 250 -8.22 1.23 13.51
N GLY A 251 -7.97 0.40 12.51
CA GLY A 251 -8.57 0.46 11.18
C GLY A 251 -7.72 1.16 10.12
N PHE A 252 -6.77 2.02 10.51
CA PHE A 252 -5.83 2.66 9.58
C PHE A 252 -4.59 1.80 9.36
N VAL A 253 -3.95 1.34 10.43
CA VAL A 253 -2.65 0.64 10.33
C VAL A 253 -2.75 -0.73 9.66
N SER A 254 -3.94 -1.31 9.63
CA SER A 254 -4.23 -2.58 8.97
C SER A 254 -4.88 -2.42 7.59
N ASP A 255 -5.07 -1.19 7.10
CA ASP A 255 -5.70 -0.94 5.81
C ASP A 255 -4.72 -1.23 4.66
N PHE A 256 -5.22 -1.95 3.66
CA PHE A 256 -4.43 -2.40 2.51
C PHE A 256 -3.90 -1.23 1.67
N CYS A 257 -4.73 -0.21 1.43
CA CYS A 257 -4.35 0.95 0.62
C CYS A 257 -3.32 1.83 1.33
N VAL A 258 -3.37 1.91 2.66
CA VAL A 258 -2.32 2.60 3.46
C VAL A 258 -0.97 1.96 3.23
N ALA A 259 -0.88 0.64 3.45
CA ALA A 259 0.37 -0.08 3.33
C ALA A 259 0.92 -0.01 1.90
N LEU A 260 0.04 -0.16 0.90
CA LEU A 260 0.39 -0.01 -0.50
C LEU A 260 0.93 1.39 -0.82
N ARG A 261 0.27 2.45 -0.35
CA ARG A 261 0.76 3.82 -0.54
C ARG A 261 2.15 4.03 0.09
N LEU A 262 2.39 3.49 1.27
CA LEU A 262 3.71 3.58 1.91
C LEU A 262 4.79 2.89 1.07
N ILE A 263 4.47 1.74 0.48
CA ILE A 263 5.36 1.04 -0.46
C ILE A 263 5.61 1.90 -1.70
N LEU A 264 4.56 2.46 -2.31
CA LEU A 264 4.68 3.29 -3.53
C LEU A 264 5.47 4.59 -3.30
N ARG A 265 5.39 5.18 -2.10
CA ARG A 265 6.22 6.32 -1.70
C ARG A 265 7.71 5.99 -1.65
N GLY A 266 8.07 4.72 -1.44
CA GLY A 266 9.46 4.25 -1.44
C GLY A 266 10.30 4.68 -0.23
N ASN A 267 9.69 5.24 0.82
CA ASN A 267 10.40 5.55 2.06
C ASN A 267 10.68 4.25 2.83
N THR A 268 11.93 4.02 3.22
CA THR A 268 12.37 2.80 3.91
C THR A 268 12.90 3.10 5.32
N CYS A 269 12.75 2.14 6.24
CA CYS A 269 13.39 2.16 7.54
C CYS A 269 14.04 0.80 7.84
N SER A 270 15.03 0.79 8.74
CA SER A 270 15.66 -0.45 9.18
C SER A 270 14.70 -1.28 10.05
N LEU A 271 14.71 -2.59 9.84
CA LEU A 271 13.95 -3.56 10.61
C LEU A 271 14.91 -4.51 11.33
N ASP A 272 14.77 -4.63 12.64
CA ASP A 272 15.55 -5.57 13.43
C ASP A 272 15.02 -7.00 13.24
N ALA A 273 15.95 -7.96 13.14
CA ALA A 273 15.64 -9.38 13.10
C ALA A 273 16.37 -10.13 14.22
N ALA A 274 15.61 -10.85 15.04
CA ALA A 274 16.16 -11.77 16.03
C ALA A 274 16.63 -13.04 15.34
N ARG A 275 17.86 -13.46 15.65
CA ARG A 275 18.44 -14.73 15.20
C ARG A 275 18.41 -15.72 16.35
N MET A 276 17.80 -16.88 16.13
CA MET A 276 17.71 -17.97 17.10
C MET A 276 18.42 -19.19 16.55
N GLU A 277 19.34 -19.76 17.32
CA GLU A 277 20.02 -21.01 16.96
C GLU A 277 19.32 -22.17 17.67
N ILE A 278 18.87 -23.15 16.89
CA ILE A 278 18.33 -24.41 17.43
C ILE A 278 19.51 -25.35 17.56
N LEU A 279 19.76 -25.80 18.79
CA LEU A 279 20.79 -26.79 19.10
C LEU A 279 20.17 -28.18 19.19
N ASP A 280 20.90 -29.17 18.71
CA ASP A 280 20.60 -30.57 18.97
C ASP A 280 20.81 -30.87 20.45
N ARG A 281 19.84 -31.55 21.07
CA ARG A 281 19.84 -31.73 22.53
C ARG A 281 20.93 -32.68 23.00
N GLU A 282 21.30 -33.66 22.19
CA GLU A 282 22.23 -34.73 22.59
C GLU A 282 23.67 -34.34 22.29
N THR A 283 23.89 -33.75 21.12
CA THR A 283 25.24 -33.38 20.65
C THR A 283 25.62 -31.94 21.03
N GLY A 284 24.64 -31.06 21.29
CA GLY A 284 24.86 -29.63 21.49
C GLY A 284 25.22 -28.87 20.20
N GLU A 285 25.26 -29.57 19.05
CA GLU A 285 25.60 -28.96 17.77
C GLU A 285 24.43 -28.16 17.21
N ARG A 286 24.74 -27.15 16.38
CA ARG A 286 23.72 -26.32 15.74
C ARG A 286 22.94 -27.14 14.72
N LYS A 287 21.67 -27.40 15.01
CA LYS A 287 20.71 -28.06 14.13
C LYS A 287 20.08 -27.10 13.11
N ASP A 288 19.71 -25.90 13.53
CA ASP A 288 19.09 -24.92 12.63
C ASP A 288 19.31 -23.45 13.07
N THR A 289 19.00 -22.51 12.18
CA THR A 289 18.93 -21.07 12.45
C THR A 289 17.57 -20.53 12.00
N LEU A 290 16.85 -19.92 12.94
CA LEU A 290 15.61 -19.20 12.69
C LEU A 290 15.83 -17.68 12.72
N LEU A 291 15.04 -16.97 11.92
CA LEU A 291 14.98 -15.51 11.90
C LEU A 291 13.55 -15.07 12.25
N ALA A 292 13.41 -14.07 13.10
CA ALA A 292 12.12 -13.52 13.48
C ALA A 292 12.16 -12.00 13.57
N CYS A 293 11.21 -11.32 12.94
CA CYS A 293 11.15 -9.85 12.91
C CYS A 293 9.98 -9.26 13.69
N LEU A 294 9.19 -10.11 14.38
CA LEU A 294 8.00 -9.67 15.10
C LEU A 294 7.94 -10.20 16.54
N ASN A 295 7.83 -11.51 16.73
CA ASN A 295 7.81 -12.13 18.04
C ASN A 295 8.38 -13.55 18.01
N ALA A 296 8.71 -14.06 19.19
CA ALA A 296 8.94 -15.46 19.48
C ALA A 296 8.29 -15.76 20.83
N GLY A 297 7.36 -16.72 20.87
CA GLY A 297 6.57 -17.06 22.06
C GLY A 297 6.73 -18.52 22.47
N TRP A 298 6.62 -18.78 23.77
CA TRP A 298 6.59 -20.14 24.34
C TRP A 298 5.62 -20.22 25.52
N GLY A 299 4.97 -21.37 25.69
CA GLY A 299 4.02 -21.65 26.77
C GLY A 299 2.63 -21.08 26.49
N LEU A 300 1.96 -20.57 27.52
CA LEU A 300 0.55 -20.14 27.43
C LEU A 300 0.26 -19.17 26.27
N PHE A 301 1.19 -18.26 25.95
CA PHE A 301 1.02 -17.30 24.86
C PHE A 301 1.15 -17.93 23.47
N SER A 302 1.88 -19.03 23.30
CA SER A 302 1.92 -19.77 22.04
C SER A 302 0.69 -20.64 21.85
N ASP A 303 0.14 -21.20 22.93
CA ASP A 303 -1.03 -22.09 22.87
C ASP A 303 -2.28 -21.34 22.37
N VAL A 304 -2.43 -20.07 22.77
CA VAL A 304 -3.51 -19.19 22.29
C VAL A 304 -3.30 -18.74 20.83
N ALA A 305 -2.08 -18.77 20.31
CA ALA A 305 -1.77 -18.35 18.95
C ALA A 305 -2.00 -19.46 17.90
N THR A 306 -2.20 -20.71 18.33
CA THR A 306 -2.39 -21.89 17.48
C THR A 306 -3.86 -22.33 17.32
N ASP A 307 -4.80 -21.70 18.04
CA ASP A 307 -6.25 -21.91 17.93
C ASP A 307 -6.92 -20.86 17.03
#